data_AF-A0AB38VSZ3-F1
#
_entry.id   AF-A0AB38VSZ3-F1
#
_cell.length_a   1.000
_cell.length_b   1.000
_cell.length_c   1.000
_cell.angle_alpha   90.00
_cell.angle_beta   90.00
_cell.angle_gamma   90.00
#
_symmetry.space_group_name_H-M   'P 1'
#
loop_
_entity.id
_entity.type
_entity.pdbx_description
1 polymer ?
#
loop_
_entity_poly.entity_id
_entity_poly.type
_entity_poly.pdbx_seq_one_letter_code
_entity_poly.pdbx_strand_id
1 'polypeptide(L)'
;MVRNPELDKQYSDALDMLRMLAQRDLVSWWKQTAELSFADQKKILTDPFYAIVHTYGEYAAHAAANYLFLTRSLDEHLAGLEYPEVADPVGFEQARGSFRWAMNTSRKGEDFHRALALRKLGGIVNRLVAQPARDTVYQATVRAGTLFARLPEPGACAFCLMLASRGGVYSRDTVGAGGRQFHDNCRCLGIEVNRDGSDLPKINRELQDLWAQTSREFGGSLELRDWQHTITAMREQRGGNIDWPKLQYARTPRYRHGGKSMVFEGEKLPSLKKMPGHVLHGWRDHIARDGSGRPHDESLADGHRWDSKRAGASKFPKTWTDQKIVDAVRDTLENPSHYLAKGTRRIVWRETNSVLIQAEYDALSDGRVVFNTAYPVRKIKKGAKSAY
;
A
#
# COMPACT_ATOMS: atom_id res chain seq x y z
N MET A 1 -17.66 3.05 25.02
CA MET A 1 -17.14 1.67 25.08
C MET A 1 -15.62 1.62 25.31
N VAL A 2 -15.12 0.82 26.25
CA VAL A 2 -13.70 0.43 26.27
C VAL A 2 -13.54 -0.78 25.34
N ARG A 3 -12.82 -0.60 24.24
CA ARG A 3 -12.58 -1.70 23.29
C ARG A 3 -11.82 -2.85 23.94
N ASN A 4 -12.26 -4.08 23.66
CA ASN A 4 -11.61 -5.29 24.14
C ASN A 4 -10.83 -5.99 23.00
N PRO A 5 -9.49 -5.86 22.93
CA PRO A 5 -8.69 -6.48 21.88
C PRO A 5 -8.77 -8.01 21.85
N GLU A 6 -9.11 -8.65 22.97
CA GLU A 6 -9.25 -10.10 23.04
C GLU A 6 -10.51 -10.57 22.30
N LEU A 7 -11.62 -9.83 22.40
CA LEU A 7 -12.83 -10.12 21.62
C LEU A 7 -12.61 -9.88 20.11
N ASP A 8 -11.85 -8.83 19.76
CA ASP A 8 -11.44 -8.60 18.36
C ASP A 8 -10.65 -9.80 17.82
N LYS A 9 -9.71 -10.31 18.62
CA LYS A 9 -8.90 -11.47 18.26
C LYS A 9 -9.73 -12.74 18.12
N GLN A 10 -10.60 -13.04 19.08
CA GLN A 10 -11.48 -14.21 19.04
C GLN A 10 -12.39 -14.19 17.82
N TYR A 11 -12.93 -13.01 17.47
CA TYR A 11 -13.71 -12.83 16.26
C TYR A 11 -12.87 -13.04 14.98
N SER A 12 -11.64 -12.50 14.94
CA SER A 12 -10.68 -12.73 13.86
C SER A 12 -10.40 -14.23 13.66
N ASP A 13 -10.08 -14.93 14.75
CA ASP A 13 -9.73 -16.35 14.77
C ASP A 13 -10.93 -17.20 14.34
N ALA A 14 -12.16 -16.86 14.78
CA ALA A 14 -13.38 -17.53 14.34
C ALA A 14 -13.59 -17.40 12.82
N LEU A 15 -13.43 -16.19 12.26
CA LEU A 15 -13.53 -16.00 10.81
C LEU A 15 -12.42 -16.71 10.05
N ASP A 16 -11.19 -16.73 10.57
CA ASP A 16 -10.08 -17.48 9.98
C ASP A 16 -10.37 -18.99 9.93
N MET A 17 -10.89 -19.56 11.02
CA MET A 17 -11.29 -20.97 11.08
C MET A 17 -12.40 -21.31 10.08
N LEU A 18 -13.45 -20.49 9.99
CA LEU A 18 -14.54 -20.70 9.03
C LEU A 18 -14.04 -20.64 7.59
N ARG A 19 -13.15 -19.70 7.27
CA ARG A 19 -12.52 -19.61 5.95
C ARG A 19 -11.65 -20.83 5.67
N MET A 20 -10.85 -21.30 6.63
CA MET A 20 -10.01 -22.49 6.48
C MET A 20 -10.83 -23.75 6.21
N LEU A 21 -11.93 -23.95 6.94
CA LEU A 21 -12.85 -25.08 6.72
C LEU A 21 -13.50 -25.01 5.34
N ALA A 22 -13.98 -23.83 4.93
CA ALA A 22 -14.54 -23.65 3.59
C ALA A 22 -13.52 -23.91 2.46
N GLN A 23 -12.25 -23.49 2.64
CA GLN A 23 -11.18 -23.82 1.68
C GLN A 23 -10.92 -25.33 1.60
N ARG A 24 -10.87 -26.01 2.76
CA ARG A 24 -10.67 -27.46 2.83
C ARG A 24 -11.77 -28.18 2.06
N ASP A 25 -13.02 -27.79 2.25
CA ASP A 25 -14.17 -28.43 1.61
C ASP A 25 -14.19 -28.16 0.10
N LEU A 26 -13.86 -26.94 -0.34
CA LEU A 26 -13.65 -26.63 -1.76
C LEU A 26 -12.58 -27.54 -2.37
N VAL A 27 -11.42 -27.68 -1.71
CA VAL A 27 -10.31 -28.52 -2.20
C VAL A 27 -10.71 -30.00 -2.22
N SER A 28 -11.50 -30.45 -1.24
CA SER A 28 -12.01 -31.83 -1.20
C SER A 28 -12.89 -32.11 -2.42
N TRP A 29 -13.90 -31.28 -2.68
CA TRP A 29 -14.76 -31.38 -3.86
C TRP A 29 -13.97 -31.27 -5.16
N TRP A 30 -12.98 -30.38 -5.21
CA TRP A 30 -12.10 -30.23 -6.37
C TRP A 30 -11.34 -31.52 -6.69
N LYS A 31 -10.77 -32.18 -5.67
CA LYS A 31 -10.04 -33.45 -5.84
C LYS A 31 -10.96 -34.58 -6.27
N GLN A 32 -12.15 -34.69 -5.68
CA GLN A 32 -13.13 -35.74 -6.02
C GLN A 32 -13.62 -35.64 -7.47
N THR A 33 -13.53 -34.46 -8.08
CA THR A 33 -13.98 -34.19 -9.45
C THR A 33 -12.83 -34.03 -10.45
N ALA A 34 -11.59 -34.35 -10.06
CA ALA A 34 -10.40 -34.08 -10.86
C ALA A 34 -10.34 -34.91 -12.16
N GLU A 35 -10.80 -36.17 -12.10
CA GLU A 35 -10.83 -37.11 -13.23
C GLU A 35 -11.91 -36.77 -14.27
N LEU A 36 -12.82 -35.83 -13.97
CA LEU A 36 -13.86 -35.41 -14.89
C LEU A 36 -13.31 -34.47 -15.98
N SER A 37 -14.02 -34.45 -17.11
CA SER A 37 -13.85 -33.39 -18.10
C SER A 37 -14.04 -32.03 -17.43
N PHE A 38 -13.30 -31.00 -17.85
CA PHE A 38 -13.40 -29.68 -17.23
C PHE A 38 -14.83 -29.08 -17.36
N ALA A 39 -15.55 -29.45 -18.42
CA ALA A 39 -16.95 -29.07 -18.62
C ALA A 39 -17.89 -29.72 -17.59
N ASP A 40 -17.71 -31.00 -17.30
CA ASP A 40 -18.54 -31.73 -16.33
C ASP A 40 -18.17 -31.36 -14.89
N GLN A 41 -16.89 -31.18 -14.60
CA GLN A 41 -16.42 -30.65 -13.33
C GLN A 41 -17.08 -29.29 -13.03
N LYS A 42 -17.15 -28.40 -14.02
CA LYS A 42 -17.82 -27.09 -13.86
C LYS A 42 -19.31 -27.22 -13.55
N LYS A 43 -20.03 -28.14 -14.20
CA LYS A 43 -21.45 -28.37 -13.92
C LYS A 43 -21.64 -28.88 -12.49
N ILE A 44 -20.90 -29.93 -12.12
CA ILE A 44 -21.04 -30.63 -10.85
C ILE A 44 -20.61 -29.76 -9.66
N LEU A 45 -19.56 -28.96 -9.80
CA LEU A 45 -19.04 -28.14 -8.70
C LEU A 45 -19.86 -26.87 -8.39
N THR A 46 -20.82 -26.50 -9.23
CA THR A 46 -21.60 -25.25 -9.02
C THR A 46 -22.41 -25.30 -7.72
N ASP A 47 -23.16 -26.38 -7.49
CA ASP A 47 -24.02 -26.50 -6.31
C ASP A 47 -23.22 -26.74 -5.01
N PRO A 48 -22.20 -27.63 -4.98
CA PRO A 48 -21.32 -27.74 -3.82
C PRO A 48 -20.60 -26.43 -3.50
N PHE A 49 -20.14 -25.68 -4.50
CA PHE A 49 -19.53 -24.37 -4.27
C PHE A 49 -20.50 -23.42 -3.57
N TYR A 50 -21.74 -23.34 -4.05
CA TYR A 50 -22.78 -22.53 -3.41
C TYR A 50 -23.03 -22.97 -1.97
N ALA A 51 -23.24 -24.26 -1.74
CA ALA A 51 -23.50 -24.80 -0.41
C ALA A 51 -22.37 -24.48 0.58
N ILE A 52 -21.10 -24.57 0.14
CA ILE A 52 -19.95 -24.19 0.97
C ILE A 52 -20.02 -22.70 1.35
N VAL A 53 -20.11 -21.80 0.36
CA VAL A 53 -20.03 -20.36 0.65
C VAL A 53 -21.26 -19.85 1.39
N HIS A 54 -22.42 -20.47 1.19
CA HIS A 54 -23.65 -20.14 1.88
C HIS A 54 -23.57 -20.54 3.36
N THR A 55 -23.32 -21.81 3.65
CA THR A 55 -23.30 -22.35 5.02
C THR A 55 -22.21 -21.70 5.87
N TYR A 56 -20.98 -21.61 5.37
CA TYR A 56 -19.90 -20.97 6.13
C TYR A 56 -20.08 -19.44 6.23
N GLY A 57 -20.74 -18.82 5.23
CA GLY A 57 -21.13 -17.42 5.29
C GLY A 57 -22.16 -17.13 6.39
N GLU A 58 -23.15 -18.00 6.55
CA GLU A 58 -24.15 -17.91 7.62
C GLU A 58 -23.49 -18.01 9.01
N TYR A 59 -22.61 -19.00 9.22
CA TYR A 59 -21.84 -19.10 10.47
C TYR A 59 -20.98 -17.86 10.74
N ALA A 60 -20.40 -17.26 9.72
CA ALA A 60 -19.64 -16.03 9.86
C ALA A 60 -20.53 -14.85 10.26
N ALA A 61 -21.75 -14.76 9.71
CA ALA A 61 -22.74 -13.75 10.09
C ALA A 61 -23.13 -13.88 11.57
N HIS A 62 -23.37 -15.10 12.05
CA HIS A 62 -23.65 -15.36 13.47
C HIS A 62 -22.45 -15.07 14.38
N ALA A 63 -21.23 -15.39 13.95
CA ALA A 63 -20.02 -15.05 14.69
C ALA A 63 -19.89 -13.53 14.88
N ALA A 64 -20.23 -12.74 13.86
CA ALA A 64 -20.24 -11.28 13.93
C ALA A 64 -21.33 -10.73 14.89
N ALA A 65 -22.53 -11.31 14.88
CA ALA A 65 -23.60 -10.91 15.80
C ALA A 65 -23.25 -11.24 17.26
N ASN A 66 -22.65 -12.41 17.53
CA ASN A 66 -22.16 -12.79 18.85
C ASN A 66 -21.03 -11.85 19.31
N TYR A 67 -20.08 -11.55 18.42
CA TYR A 67 -19.01 -10.58 18.71
C TYR A 67 -19.60 -9.24 19.13
N LEU A 68 -20.55 -8.69 18.35
CA LEU A 68 -21.22 -7.43 18.66
C LEU A 68 -22.00 -7.48 19.99
N PHE A 69 -22.73 -8.56 20.24
CA PHE A 69 -23.47 -8.72 21.49
C PHE A 69 -22.52 -8.69 22.70
N LEU A 70 -21.42 -9.44 22.64
CA LEU A 70 -20.42 -9.49 23.70
C LEU A 70 -19.70 -8.15 23.87
N THR A 71 -19.32 -7.50 22.77
CA THR A 71 -18.64 -6.20 22.84
C THR A 71 -19.57 -5.15 23.46
N ARG A 72 -20.84 -5.09 23.05
CA ARG A 72 -21.82 -4.14 23.59
C ARG A 72 -22.17 -4.36 25.06
N SER A 73 -22.00 -5.57 25.59
CA SER A 73 -22.46 -5.93 26.95
C SER A 73 -21.90 -5.06 28.09
N LEU A 74 -20.73 -4.43 27.90
CA LEU A 74 -20.09 -3.56 28.89
C LEU A 74 -20.22 -2.07 28.57
N ASP A 75 -21.00 -1.70 27.55
CA ASP A 75 -21.25 -0.32 27.18
C ASP A 75 -22.63 0.14 27.65
N GLU A 76 -22.68 1.16 28.51
CA GLU A 76 -23.94 1.64 29.10
C GLU A 76 -24.98 2.10 28.06
N HIS A 77 -24.55 2.53 26.87
CA HIS A 77 -25.44 3.00 25.81
C HIS A 77 -25.84 1.88 24.84
N LEU A 78 -25.00 0.86 24.66
CA LEU A 78 -25.23 -0.22 23.70
C LEU A 78 -25.70 -1.54 24.32
N ALA A 79 -25.49 -1.76 25.63
CA ALA A 79 -25.83 -3.01 26.32
C ALA A 79 -27.34 -3.33 26.32
N GLY A 80 -28.19 -2.31 26.20
CA GLY A 80 -29.65 -2.45 26.12
C GLY A 80 -30.18 -2.71 24.70
N LEU A 81 -29.33 -2.74 23.67
CA LEU A 81 -29.75 -3.03 22.31
C LEU A 81 -30.09 -4.51 22.14
N GLU A 82 -31.06 -4.81 21.28
CA GLU A 82 -31.40 -6.17 20.90
C GLU A 82 -30.21 -6.91 20.28
N TYR A 83 -30.25 -8.24 20.32
CA TYR A 83 -29.27 -9.08 19.67
C TYR A 83 -29.19 -8.71 18.16
N PRO A 84 -27.98 -8.52 17.59
CA PRO A 84 -27.85 -8.04 16.22
C PRO A 84 -28.48 -9.00 15.19
N GLU A 85 -29.26 -8.44 14.27
CA GLU A 85 -29.74 -9.18 13.11
C GLU A 85 -28.56 -9.57 12.22
N VAL A 86 -28.54 -10.84 11.81
CA VAL A 86 -27.49 -11.38 10.94
C VAL A 86 -27.81 -11.08 9.48
N ALA A 87 -26.79 -10.71 8.69
CA ALA A 87 -26.94 -10.52 7.27
C ALA A 87 -27.07 -11.86 6.53
N ASP A 88 -27.89 -11.88 5.48
CA ASP A 88 -28.04 -13.06 4.63
C ASP A 88 -26.70 -13.46 3.98
N PRO A 89 -26.41 -14.78 3.90
CA PRO A 89 -25.31 -15.27 3.08
C PRO A 89 -25.54 -14.99 1.59
N VAL A 90 -24.50 -15.22 0.79
CA VAL A 90 -24.57 -15.03 -0.67
C VAL A 90 -25.66 -15.89 -1.29
N GLY A 91 -26.54 -15.28 -2.11
CA GLY A 91 -27.57 -16.00 -2.85
C GLY A 91 -26.99 -16.84 -4.01
N PHE A 92 -27.74 -17.88 -4.41
CA PHE A 92 -27.31 -18.85 -5.43
C PHE A 92 -26.80 -18.22 -6.72
N GLU A 93 -27.53 -17.27 -7.29
CA GLU A 93 -27.16 -16.64 -8.56
C GLU A 93 -25.85 -15.85 -8.50
N GLN A 94 -25.59 -15.17 -7.38
CA GLN A 94 -24.35 -14.43 -7.17
C GLN A 94 -23.16 -15.39 -6.96
N ALA A 95 -23.36 -16.47 -6.20
CA ALA A 95 -22.36 -17.51 -6.01
C ALA A 95 -22.03 -18.19 -7.36
N ARG A 96 -23.05 -18.59 -8.12
CA ARG A 96 -22.94 -19.17 -9.46
C ARG A 96 -22.21 -18.26 -10.43
N GLY A 97 -22.52 -16.96 -10.43
CA GLY A 97 -21.83 -15.98 -11.26
C GLY A 97 -20.33 -15.89 -10.95
N SER A 98 -19.98 -15.82 -9.66
CA SER A 98 -18.59 -15.77 -9.19
C SER A 98 -17.83 -17.06 -9.55
N PHE A 99 -18.46 -18.22 -9.32
CA PHE A 99 -17.92 -19.52 -9.70
C PHE A 99 -17.66 -19.62 -11.20
N ARG A 100 -18.64 -19.25 -12.03
CA ARG A 100 -18.52 -19.26 -13.50
C ARG A 100 -17.39 -18.36 -13.99
N TRP A 101 -17.20 -17.19 -13.39
CA TRP A 101 -16.10 -16.29 -13.75
C TRP A 101 -14.73 -16.95 -13.51
N ALA A 102 -14.55 -17.59 -12.34
CA ALA A 102 -13.30 -18.29 -12.02
C ALA A 102 -13.05 -19.44 -13.00
N MET A 103 -14.07 -20.27 -13.26
CA MET A 103 -13.96 -21.42 -14.17
C MET A 103 -13.76 -21.01 -15.63
N ASN A 104 -14.32 -19.88 -16.08
CA ASN A 104 -14.18 -19.39 -17.46
C ASN A 104 -12.82 -18.74 -17.77
N THR A 105 -12.03 -18.42 -16.76
CA THR A 105 -10.65 -17.93 -16.96
C THR A 105 -9.68 -19.05 -17.39
N SER A 106 -10.17 -20.29 -17.43
CA SER A 106 -9.46 -21.54 -17.75
C SER A 106 -10.14 -22.22 -18.94
N ARG A 107 -9.93 -21.72 -20.17
CA ARG A 107 -10.72 -22.18 -21.34
C ARG A 107 -10.40 -23.59 -21.83
N LYS A 108 -9.18 -24.11 -21.63
CA LYS A 108 -8.72 -25.37 -22.23
C LYS A 108 -8.61 -26.56 -21.27
N GLY A 109 -8.81 -26.36 -19.96
CA GLY A 109 -8.80 -27.45 -18.98
C GLY A 109 -7.44 -28.14 -18.77
N GLU A 110 -6.35 -27.60 -19.33
CA GLU A 110 -4.97 -28.01 -19.07
C GLU A 110 -4.61 -27.79 -17.59
N ASP A 111 -3.62 -28.52 -17.07
CA ASP A 111 -3.27 -28.54 -15.64
C ASP A 111 -3.00 -27.15 -15.05
N PHE A 112 -2.28 -26.30 -15.78
CA PHE A 112 -2.03 -24.91 -15.38
C PHE A 112 -3.34 -24.11 -15.24
N HIS A 113 -4.29 -24.32 -16.15
CA HIS A 113 -5.56 -23.63 -16.14
C HIS A 113 -6.48 -24.11 -15.01
N ARG A 114 -6.47 -25.41 -14.70
CA ARG A 114 -7.16 -25.99 -13.53
C ARG A 114 -6.60 -25.42 -12.23
N ALA A 115 -5.29 -25.34 -12.08
CA ALA A 115 -4.64 -24.74 -10.91
C ALA A 115 -5.02 -23.25 -10.75
N LEU A 116 -5.07 -22.50 -11.86
CA LEU A 116 -5.50 -21.10 -11.85
C LEU A 116 -6.97 -20.94 -11.44
N ALA A 117 -7.86 -21.81 -11.94
CA ALA A 117 -9.27 -21.80 -11.56
C ALA A 117 -9.46 -22.08 -10.06
N LEU A 118 -8.80 -23.11 -9.53
CA LEU A 118 -8.83 -23.43 -8.10
C LEU A 118 -8.31 -22.26 -7.24
N ARG A 119 -7.19 -21.64 -7.64
CA ARG A 119 -6.64 -20.47 -6.93
C ARG A 119 -7.63 -19.30 -6.88
N LYS A 120 -8.34 -19.03 -7.99
CA LYS A 120 -9.37 -17.98 -8.04
C LYS A 120 -10.57 -18.33 -7.16
N LEU A 121 -11.05 -19.58 -7.24
CA LEU A 121 -12.14 -20.06 -6.39
C LEU A 121 -11.78 -19.93 -4.91
N GLY A 122 -10.55 -20.25 -4.51
CA GLY A 122 -10.09 -20.04 -3.14
C GLY A 122 -10.21 -18.59 -2.70
N GLY A 123 -9.78 -17.64 -3.54
CA GLY A 123 -9.94 -16.22 -3.25
C GLY A 123 -11.41 -15.77 -3.11
N ILE A 124 -12.30 -16.31 -3.95
CA ILE A 124 -13.74 -16.03 -3.91
C ILE A 124 -14.39 -16.64 -2.67
N VAL A 125 -14.10 -17.91 -2.33
CA VAL A 125 -14.61 -18.56 -1.12
C VAL A 125 -14.24 -17.74 0.11
N ASN A 126 -12.97 -17.30 0.21
CA ASN A 126 -12.52 -16.45 1.30
C ASN A 126 -13.37 -15.18 1.43
N ARG A 127 -13.67 -14.52 0.30
CA ARG A 127 -14.50 -13.31 0.28
C ARG A 127 -15.96 -13.60 0.63
N LEU A 128 -16.60 -14.56 -0.02
CA LEU A 128 -18.03 -14.85 0.15
C LEU A 128 -18.35 -15.40 1.54
N VAL A 129 -17.43 -16.13 2.18
CA VAL A 129 -17.60 -16.60 3.56
C VAL A 129 -17.48 -15.45 4.56
N ALA A 130 -16.55 -14.51 4.38
CA ALA A 130 -16.36 -13.41 5.33
C ALA A 130 -17.30 -12.22 5.10
N GLN A 131 -17.92 -12.10 3.92
CA GLN A 131 -18.74 -10.94 3.56
C GLN A 131 -19.99 -10.79 4.45
N PRO A 132 -20.76 -11.85 4.75
CA PRO A 132 -21.94 -11.74 5.61
C PRO A 132 -21.59 -11.21 7.01
N ALA A 133 -20.49 -11.65 7.62
CA ALA A 133 -20.00 -11.12 8.88
C ALA A 133 -19.77 -9.60 8.85
N ARG A 134 -19.15 -9.10 7.77
CA ARG A 134 -18.89 -7.66 7.58
C ARG A 134 -20.18 -6.89 7.37
N ASP A 135 -21.14 -7.47 6.65
CA ASP A 135 -22.44 -6.87 6.41
C ASP A 135 -23.31 -6.85 7.68
N THR A 136 -23.27 -7.89 8.52
CA THR A 136 -23.88 -7.92 9.86
C THR A 136 -23.36 -6.76 10.71
N VAL A 137 -22.03 -6.59 10.80
CA VAL A 137 -21.44 -5.48 11.57
C VAL A 137 -21.88 -4.13 11.02
N TYR A 138 -21.81 -3.96 9.70
CA TYR A 138 -22.24 -2.73 9.07
C TYR A 138 -23.72 -2.41 9.35
N GLN A 139 -24.63 -3.36 9.16
CA GLN A 139 -26.07 -3.18 9.42
C GLN A 139 -26.33 -2.84 10.90
N ALA A 140 -25.65 -3.52 11.82
CA ALA A 140 -25.76 -3.26 13.25
C ALA A 140 -25.29 -1.84 13.62
N THR A 141 -24.21 -1.34 12.99
CA THR A 141 -23.73 0.02 13.24
C THR A 141 -24.71 1.08 12.75
N VAL A 142 -25.32 0.86 11.58
CA VAL A 142 -26.33 1.76 11.02
C VAL A 142 -27.54 1.85 11.95
N ARG A 143 -27.99 0.72 12.50
CA ARG A 143 -29.12 0.68 13.45
C ARG A 143 -28.78 1.33 14.79
N ALA A 144 -27.57 1.12 15.30
CA ALA A 144 -27.13 1.68 16.58
C ALA A 144 -26.70 3.15 16.49
N GLY A 145 -26.52 3.71 15.28
CA GLY A 145 -26.01 5.07 15.09
C GLY A 145 -24.53 5.23 15.49
N THR A 146 -23.78 4.12 15.44
CA THR A 146 -22.33 4.04 15.68
C THR A 146 -21.57 4.11 14.34
N LEU A 147 -20.24 4.04 14.40
CA LEU A 147 -19.38 4.05 13.23
C LEU A 147 -18.96 2.64 12.83
N PHE A 148 -18.84 2.41 11.53
CA PHE A 148 -18.20 1.23 10.97
C PHE A 148 -16.74 1.53 10.65
N ALA A 149 -15.81 0.67 11.06
CA ALA A 149 -14.42 0.74 10.62
C ALA A 149 -13.95 -0.60 10.04
N ARG A 150 -12.94 -0.52 9.17
CA ARG A 150 -12.23 -1.69 8.66
C ARG A 150 -10.99 -1.93 9.50
N LEU A 151 -10.89 -3.08 10.16
CA LEU A 151 -9.70 -3.47 10.91
C LEU A 151 -8.78 -4.32 10.02
N PRO A 152 -7.60 -3.82 9.62
CA PRO A 152 -6.68 -4.58 8.79
C PRO A 152 -5.90 -5.61 9.62
N GLU A 153 -5.71 -6.80 9.05
CA GLU A 153 -4.84 -7.83 9.60
C GLU A 153 -3.40 -7.71 9.08
N PRO A 154 -2.42 -8.35 9.74
CA PRO A 154 -1.08 -8.54 9.20
C PRO A 154 -1.12 -9.09 7.76
N GLY A 155 -0.40 -8.43 6.86
CA GLY A 155 -0.34 -8.78 5.43
C GLY A 155 -1.43 -8.15 4.55
N ALA A 156 -2.35 -7.35 5.10
CA ALA A 156 -3.38 -6.65 4.33
C ALA A 156 -2.79 -5.86 3.13
N CYS A 157 -3.46 -5.88 1.98
CA CYS A 157 -2.98 -5.19 0.78
C CYS A 157 -3.13 -3.65 0.92
N ALA A 158 -2.43 -2.89 0.07
CA ALA A 158 -2.47 -1.42 0.10
C ALA A 158 -3.90 -0.87 -0.06
N PHE A 159 -4.75 -1.47 -0.90
CA PHE A 159 -6.15 -1.06 -1.02
C PHE A 159 -6.94 -1.20 0.29
N CYS A 160 -6.71 -2.29 1.03
CA CYS A 160 -7.33 -2.47 2.34
C CYS A 160 -6.81 -1.50 3.39
N LEU A 161 -5.50 -1.22 3.38
CA LEU A 161 -4.88 -0.24 4.27
C LEU A 161 -5.39 1.19 3.96
N MET A 162 -5.64 1.52 2.70
CA MET A 162 -6.30 2.77 2.30
C MET A 162 -7.72 2.87 2.84
N LEU A 163 -8.51 1.79 2.77
CA LEU A 163 -9.87 1.83 3.28
C LEU A 163 -9.89 1.88 4.82
N ALA A 164 -8.94 1.21 5.47
CA ALA A 164 -8.75 1.28 6.92
C ALA A 164 -8.29 2.67 7.40
N SER A 165 -7.52 3.41 6.58
CA SER A 165 -7.10 4.78 6.90
C SER A 165 -8.23 5.81 6.88
N ARG A 166 -9.46 5.43 6.53
CA ARG A 166 -10.63 6.30 6.67
C ARG A 166 -11.10 6.42 8.12
N GLY A 167 -10.72 5.49 8.99
CA GLY A 167 -11.22 5.41 10.37
C GLY A 167 -12.67 4.93 10.44
N GLY A 168 -13.39 5.35 11.48
CA GLY A 168 -14.82 5.10 11.64
C GLY A 168 -15.65 5.97 10.72
N VAL A 169 -16.56 5.35 9.95
CA VAL A 169 -17.44 6.03 9.00
C VAL A 169 -18.90 5.73 9.30
N TYR A 170 -19.77 6.73 9.08
CA TYR A 170 -21.15 6.73 9.60
C TYR A 170 -22.20 6.14 8.65
N SER A 171 -22.03 6.23 7.32
CA SER A 171 -23.15 5.93 6.40
C SER A 171 -22.76 5.21 5.11
N ARG A 172 -23.80 4.68 4.44
CA ARG A 172 -23.75 3.95 3.16
C ARG A 172 -23.05 4.74 2.05
N ASP A 173 -23.13 6.06 2.06
CA ASP A 173 -22.55 6.93 1.03
C ASP A 173 -21.04 7.13 1.26
N THR A 174 -20.60 7.10 2.52
CA THR A 174 -19.18 7.13 2.90
C THR A 174 -18.52 5.74 2.78
N VAL A 175 -19.33 4.68 2.86
CA VAL A 175 -18.98 3.26 2.72
C VAL A 175 -19.27 2.72 1.29
N GLY A 176 -19.86 3.53 0.42
CA GLY A 176 -20.35 3.16 -0.91
C GLY A 176 -19.24 2.79 -1.90
N ALA A 177 -19.66 2.08 -2.98
CA ALA A 177 -18.94 1.52 -4.15
C ALA A 177 -17.51 0.95 -4.00
N GLY A 178 -16.90 1.03 -2.82
CA GLY A 178 -15.53 0.64 -2.51
C GLY A 178 -15.29 0.43 -1.01
N GLY A 179 -16.08 1.04 -0.12
CA GLY A 179 -15.94 0.85 1.34
C GLY A 179 -16.46 -0.51 1.85
N ARG A 180 -17.55 -1.03 1.27
CA ARG A 180 -18.06 -2.40 1.49
C ARG A 180 -17.45 -3.46 0.59
N GLN A 181 -16.67 -3.06 -0.41
CA GLN A 181 -16.01 -4.01 -1.29
C GLN A 181 -14.76 -4.55 -0.61
N PHE A 182 -14.73 -5.86 -0.46
CA PHE A 182 -13.55 -6.60 -0.04
C PHE A 182 -13.08 -7.40 -1.24
N HIS A 183 -11.78 -7.40 -1.49
CA HIS A 183 -11.21 -8.18 -2.59
C HIS A 183 -11.12 -9.65 -2.21
N ASP A 184 -10.94 -10.50 -3.21
CA ASP A 184 -10.62 -11.92 -3.00
C ASP A 184 -9.34 -12.07 -2.17
N ASN A 185 -9.31 -13.01 -1.21
CA ASN A 185 -8.22 -13.18 -0.23
C ASN A 185 -8.08 -12.04 0.80
N CYS A 186 -9.06 -11.14 0.92
CA CYS A 186 -9.03 -10.11 1.96
C CYS A 186 -9.39 -10.70 3.33
N ARG A 187 -8.52 -10.48 4.31
CA ARG A 187 -8.77 -10.91 5.69
C ARG A 187 -9.18 -9.81 6.67
N CYS A 188 -9.40 -8.58 6.20
CA CYS A 188 -9.82 -7.50 7.08
C CYS A 188 -11.19 -7.76 7.71
N LEU A 189 -11.36 -7.32 8.96
CA LEU A 189 -12.63 -7.38 9.67
C LEU A 189 -13.43 -6.09 9.48
N GLY A 190 -14.76 -6.20 9.61
CA GLY A 190 -15.62 -5.06 9.90
C GLY A 190 -15.83 -4.97 11.40
N ILE A 191 -15.68 -3.79 11.97
CA ILE A 191 -15.79 -3.54 13.42
C ILE A 191 -16.73 -2.36 13.68
N GLU A 192 -17.43 -2.41 14.81
CA GLU A 192 -18.14 -1.27 15.37
C GLU A 192 -17.15 -0.37 16.13
N VAL A 193 -17.39 0.92 16.07
CA VAL A 193 -16.63 2.00 16.71
C VAL A 193 -17.64 3.01 17.24
N ASN A 194 -17.39 3.56 18.43
CA ASN A 194 -18.19 4.61 19.05
C ASN A 194 -18.36 5.80 18.11
N ARG A 195 -19.46 6.53 18.27
CA ARG A 195 -19.80 7.68 17.42
C ARG A 195 -18.74 8.79 17.43
N ASP A 196 -18.04 8.95 18.55
CA ASP A 196 -16.96 9.92 18.73
C ASP A 196 -15.59 9.40 18.25
N GLY A 197 -15.50 8.14 17.78
CA GLY A 197 -14.26 7.50 17.35
C GLY A 197 -13.29 7.18 18.48
N SER A 198 -13.70 7.32 19.75
CA SER A 198 -12.85 7.17 20.94
C SER A 198 -12.15 5.82 21.04
N ASP A 199 -12.80 4.77 20.55
CA ASP A 199 -12.36 3.38 20.61
C ASP A 199 -11.82 2.86 19.28
N LEU A 200 -11.57 3.73 18.29
CA LEU A 200 -10.96 3.35 17.02
C LEU A 200 -9.62 2.64 17.29
N PRO A 201 -9.29 1.50 16.63
CA PRO A 201 -8.03 0.81 16.90
C PRO A 201 -6.79 1.66 16.58
N LYS A 202 -5.70 1.45 17.33
CA LYS A 202 -4.42 2.15 17.13
C LYS A 202 -3.93 2.07 15.67
N ILE A 203 -4.03 0.89 15.06
CA ILE A 203 -3.61 0.69 13.66
C ILE A 203 -4.40 1.56 12.68
N ASN A 204 -5.69 1.81 12.93
CA ASN A 204 -6.50 2.68 12.07
C ASN A 204 -6.07 4.15 12.21
N ARG A 205 -5.76 4.60 13.43
CA ARG A 205 -5.23 5.96 13.67
C ARG A 205 -3.86 6.15 13.01
N GLU A 206 -2.95 5.19 13.17
CA GLU A 206 -1.63 5.23 12.51
C GLU A 206 -1.77 5.25 10.99
N LEU A 207 -2.75 4.54 10.43
CA LEU A 207 -3.06 4.59 9.00
C LEU A 207 -3.66 5.92 8.57
N GLN A 208 -4.51 6.56 9.40
CA GLN A 208 -5.01 7.92 9.16
C GLN A 208 -3.86 8.93 9.09
N ASP A 209 -2.94 8.88 10.05
CA ASP A 209 -1.76 9.74 10.09
C ASP A 209 -0.85 9.51 8.87
N LEU A 210 -0.60 8.24 8.53
CA LEU A 210 0.19 7.88 7.35
C LEU A 210 -0.48 8.35 6.06
N TRP A 211 -1.80 8.23 5.94
CA TRP A 211 -2.54 8.72 4.77
C TRP A 211 -2.43 10.24 4.65
N ALA A 212 -2.63 10.97 5.75
CA ALA A 212 -2.50 12.42 5.77
C ALA A 212 -1.08 12.89 5.45
N GLN A 213 -0.06 12.21 5.99
CA GLN A 213 1.35 12.48 5.67
C GLN A 213 1.64 12.23 4.19
N THR A 214 1.26 11.04 3.69
CA THR A 214 1.48 10.68 2.28
C THR A 214 0.77 11.65 1.34
N SER A 215 -0.47 12.03 1.65
CA SER A 215 -1.22 13.02 0.86
C SER A 215 -0.47 14.36 0.78
N ARG A 216 0.06 14.88 1.89
CA ARG A 216 0.87 16.11 1.89
C ARG A 216 2.12 15.99 1.03
N GLU A 217 2.86 14.89 1.15
CA GLU A 217 4.10 14.67 0.40
C GLU A 217 3.87 14.51 -1.12
N PHE A 218 2.71 13.97 -1.51
CA PHE A 218 2.29 13.86 -2.91
C PHE A 218 1.44 15.04 -3.42
N GLY A 219 1.47 16.19 -2.72
CA GLY A 219 0.88 17.45 -3.23
C GLY A 219 -0.62 17.62 -2.97
N GLY A 220 -1.17 16.94 -1.96
CA GLY A 220 -2.53 17.13 -1.43
C GLY A 220 -3.58 16.20 -2.02
N SER A 221 -3.41 15.68 -3.23
CA SER A 221 -4.30 14.69 -3.84
C SER A 221 -3.60 13.36 -3.99
N LEU A 222 -4.03 12.35 -3.23
CA LEU A 222 -3.39 11.03 -3.22
C LEU A 222 -4.17 10.03 -4.08
N GLU A 223 -3.54 9.48 -5.12
CA GLU A 223 -4.10 8.35 -5.85
C GLU A 223 -3.74 7.01 -5.21
N LEU A 224 -4.52 5.96 -5.49
CA LEU A 224 -4.24 4.60 -5.02
C LEU A 224 -2.82 4.12 -5.41
N ARG A 225 -2.32 4.52 -6.59
CA ARG A 225 -0.97 4.16 -7.03
C ARG A 225 0.13 4.76 -6.15
N ASP A 226 -0.11 5.93 -5.57
CA ASP A 226 0.84 6.64 -4.70
C ASP A 226 0.85 6.00 -3.33
N TRP A 227 -0.34 5.72 -2.79
CA TRP A 227 -0.47 4.91 -1.58
C TRP A 227 0.16 3.52 -1.71
N GLN A 228 -0.06 2.82 -2.83
CA GLN A 228 0.57 1.54 -3.12
C GLN A 228 2.11 1.64 -3.11
N HIS A 229 2.66 2.70 -3.69
CA HIS A 229 4.10 2.97 -3.69
C HIS A 229 4.62 3.12 -2.26
N THR A 230 3.97 3.93 -1.43
CA THR A 230 4.35 4.13 -0.02
C THR A 230 4.30 2.83 0.78
N ILE A 231 3.21 2.05 0.68
CA ILE A 231 3.09 0.78 1.38
C ILE A 231 4.16 -0.23 0.92
N THR A 232 4.48 -0.25 -0.37
CA THR A 232 5.56 -1.10 -0.89
C THR A 232 6.92 -0.66 -0.34
N ALA A 233 7.23 0.64 -0.36
CA ALA A 233 8.48 1.18 0.18
C ALA A 233 8.66 0.83 1.67
N MET A 234 7.61 0.99 2.48
CA MET A 234 7.64 0.61 3.90
C MET A 234 7.95 -0.89 4.11
N ARG A 235 7.41 -1.76 3.26
CA ARG A 235 7.67 -3.21 3.33
C ARG A 235 9.11 -3.54 2.92
N GLU A 236 9.59 -2.92 1.85
CA GLU A 236 10.96 -3.10 1.37
C GLU A 236 11.98 -2.66 2.44
N GLN A 237 11.76 -1.49 3.06
CA GLN A 237 12.62 -0.96 4.13
C GLN A 237 12.57 -1.82 5.41
N ARG A 238 11.37 -2.22 5.86
CA ARG A 238 11.22 -3.07 7.06
C ARG A 238 11.81 -4.46 6.88
N GLY A 239 11.79 -4.99 5.66
CA GLY A 239 12.34 -6.32 5.35
C GLY A 239 13.86 -6.40 5.45
N GLY A 240 14.58 -5.28 5.31
CA GLY A 240 16.05 -5.22 5.44
C GLY A 240 16.86 -5.95 4.37
N ASN A 241 16.21 -6.70 3.47
CA ASN A 241 16.86 -7.56 2.47
C ASN A 241 17.12 -6.88 1.12
N ILE A 242 16.70 -5.63 0.97
CA ILE A 242 16.87 -4.86 -0.26
C ILE A 242 17.89 -3.76 0.03
N ASP A 243 19.00 -3.78 -0.71
CA ASP A 243 20.08 -2.81 -0.53
C ASP A 243 19.59 -1.38 -0.78
N TRP A 244 18.96 -1.09 -1.92
CA TRP A 244 18.38 0.23 -2.22
C TRP A 244 16.84 0.14 -2.34
N PRO A 245 16.10 0.13 -1.22
CA PRO A 245 14.65 0.06 -1.24
C PRO A 245 14.04 1.35 -1.79
N LYS A 246 12.76 1.32 -2.15
CA LYS A 246 12.04 2.54 -2.51
C LYS A 246 11.93 3.49 -1.32
N LEU A 247 11.79 4.78 -1.61
CA LEU A 247 11.35 5.77 -0.63
C LEU A 247 9.84 5.81 -0.53
N GLN A 248 9.34 6.04 0.68
CA GLN A 248 7.93 6.14 1.05
C GLN A 248 7.27 7.35 0.39
N TYR A 249 7.97 8.48 0.34
CA TYR A 249 7.41 9.79 -0.06
C TYR A 249 7.97 10.34 -1.38
N ALA A 250 8.79 9.56 -2.09
CA ALA A 250 9.31 9.95 -3.40
C ALA A 250 9.43 8.75 -4.35
N ARG A 251 9.06 8.97 -5.61
CA ARG A 251 9.34 8.06 -6.73
C ARG A 251 10.65 8.46 -7.37
N THR A 252 11.40 7.46 -7.87
CA THR A 252 12.57 7.74 -8.71
C THR A 252 12.12 8.48 -9.98
N PRO A 253 12.59 9.72 -10.21
CA PRO A 253 12.22 10.46 -11.41
C PRO A 253 12.82 9.82 -12.66
N ARG A 254 12.22 10.10 -13.82
CA ARG A 254 12.73 9.71 -15.13
C ARG A 254 13.18 10.94 -15.91
N TYR A 255 14.27 10.83 -16.64
CA TYR A 255 14.68 11.85 -17.61
C TYR A 255 13.60 12.06 -18.68
N ARG A 256 13.39 13.30 -19.13
CA ARG A 256 12.40 13.69 -20.14
C ARG A 256 12.98 13.63 -21.57
N HIS A 257 14.29 13.72 -21.70
CA HIS A 257 15.03 13.81 -22.96
C HIS A 257 15.98 12.63 -23.15
N GLY A 258 15.51 11.42 -22.83
CA GLY A 258 16.24 10.17 -23.09
C GLY A 258 17.51 9.97 -22.27
N GLY A 259 17.70 10.74 -21.19
CA GLY A 259 18.85 10.62 -20.29
C GLY A 259 20.17 11.10 -20.91
N LYS A 260 20.11 12.08 -21.80
CA LYS A 260 21.28 12.76 -22.37
C LYS A 260 21.38 14.18 -21.83
N SER A 261 22.60 14.68 -21.66
CA SER A 261 22.84 16.06 -21.26
C SER A 261 22.44 17.02 -22.38
N MET A 262 21.83 18.14 -22.04
CA MET A 262 21.55 19.22 -23.00
C MET A 262 22.69 20.23 -23.16
N VAL A 263 23.70 20.20 -22.28
CA VAL A 263 24.87 21.10 -22.33
C VAL A 263 26.17 20.39 -22.70
N PHE A 264 26.19 19.06 -22.62
CA PHE A 264 27.31 18.22 -23.06
C PHE A 264 26.81 17.28 -24.16
N GLU A 265 26.98 17.68 -25.42
CA GLU A 265 26.43 16.97 -26.57
C GLU A 265 26.86 15.50 -26.60
N GLY A 266 25.88 14.60 -26.79
CA GLY A 266 26.10 13.15 -26.84
C GLY A 266 26.37 12.47 -25.49
N GLU A 267 26.61 13.23 -24.42
CA GLU A 267 26.94 12.68 -23.10
C GLU A 267 25.70 12.11 -22.40
N LYS A 268 25.84 10.91 -21.82
CA LYS A 268 24.80 10.29 -21.00
C LYS A 268 24.75 10.92 -19.61
N LEU A 269 23.56 10.98 -19.03
CA LEU A 269 23.37 11.38 -17.64
C LEU A 269 23.45 10.20 -16.68
N PRO A 270 23.80 10.42 -15.39
CA PRO A 270 23.89 9.35 -14.42
C PRO A 270 22.53 8.69 -14.17
N SER A 271 22.57 7.42 -13.76
CA SER A 271 21.38 6.71 -13.29
C SER A 271 20.75 7.41 -12.09
N LEU A 272 19.43 7.63 -12.15
CA LEU A 272 18.69 8.27 -11.05
C LEU A 272 18.29 7.28 -9.94
N LYS A 273 18.53 5.97 -10.09
CA LYS A 273 18.03 4.95 -9.14
C LYS A 273 18.43 5.20 -7.69
N LYS A 274 19.70 5.58 -7.45
CA LYS A 274 20.24 5.83 -6.10
C LYS A 274 20.15 7.30 -5.68
N MET A 275 19.87 8.21 -6.62
CA MET A 275 19.89 9.65 -6.37
C MET A 275 18.90 10.08 -5.29
N PRO A 276 17.62 9.66 -5.30
CA PRO A 276 16.65 10.05 -4.27
C PRO A 276 17.11 9.73 -2.84
N GLY A 277 17.47 8.47 -2.56
CA GLY A 277 17.93 8.06 -1.23
C GLY A 277 19.20 8.79 -0.79
N HIS A 278 20.12 9.02 -1.72
CA HIS A 278 21.34 9.78 -1.46
C HIS A 278 21.06 11.25 -1.13
N VAL A 279 20.28 11.95 -1.96
CA VAL A 279 20.00 13.38 -1.81
C VAL A 279 19.13 13.63 -0.59
N LEU A 280 18.08 12.83 -0.40
CA LEU A 280 17.09 13.05 0.64
C LEU A 280 17.58 12.60 2.02
N HIS A 281 18.13 11.39 2.11
CA HIS A 281 18.46 10.73 3.39
C HIS A 281 19.94 10.48 3.60
N GLY A 282 20.79 10.71 2.59
CA GLY A 282 22.23 10.51 2.71
C GLY A 282 22.66 9.03 2.59
N TRP A 283 21.83 8.19 1.97
CA TRP A 283 22.13 6.78 1.70
C TRP A 283 23.40 6.61 0.85
N ARG A 284 24.19 5.56 1.12
CA ARG A 284 25.48 5.29 0.48
C ARG A 284 25.79 3.79 0.48
N ASP A 285 26.48 3.34 -0.56
CA ASP A 285 26.91 1.94 -0.71
C ASP A 285 27.91 1.45 0.35
N HIS A 286 28.53 2.38 1.09
CA HIS A 286 29.59 2.06 2.04
C HIS A 286 29.15 2.36 3.47
N ILE A 287 29.59 1.48 4.36
CA ILE A 287 29.51 1.60 5.82
C ILE A 287 30.12 2.96 6.24
N ALA A 288 29.63 3.54 7.35
CA ALA A 288 30.23 4.75 7.89
C ALA A 288 31.70 4.51 8.28
N ARG A 289 32.48 5.60 8.36
CA ARG A 289 33.93 5.53 8.67
C ARG A 289 34.22 4.94 10.06
N ASP A 290 33.23 4.97 10.95
CA ASP A 290 33.28 4.40 12.30
C ASP A 290 32.87 2.91 12.34
N GLY A 291 32.62 2.29 11.18
CA GLY A 291 32.21 0.89 11.07
C GLY A 291 30.72 0.66 11.33
N SER A 292 29.94 1.70 11.64
CA SER A 292 28.49 1.57 11.80
C SER A 292 27.78 1.42 10.45
N GLY A 293 26.85 0.45 10.38
CA GLY A 293 25.97 0.29 9.22
C GLY A 293 25.17 1.56 8.96
N ARG A 294 25.00 1.93 7.68
CA ARG A 294 24.10 3.01 7.29
C ARG A 294 22.78 2.39 6.83
N PRO A 295 21.69 2.50 7.60
CA PRO A 295 20.43 1.95 7.16
C PRO A 295 19.96 2.69 5.90
N HIS A 296 19.51 1.94 4.91
CA HIS A 296 18.76 2.48 3.77
C HIS A 296 17.27 2.52 4.10
N ASP A 297 16.96 3.23 5.18
CA ASP A 297 15.61 3.62 5.58
C ASP A 297 15.57 5.13 5.88
N GLU A 298 14.37 5.65 6.06
CA GLU A 298 14.14 7.09 6.20
C GLU A 298 14.41 7.64 7.61
N SER A 299 14.85 6.78 8.55
CA SER A 299 15.35 7.25 9.84
C SER A 299 16.71 7.96 9.70
N LEU A 300 17.46 7.66 8.63
CA LEU A 300 18.70 8.35 8.32
C LEU A 300 18.40 9.77 7.80
N ALA A 301 18.84 10.77 8.56
CA ALA A 301 18.63 12.19 8.25
C ALA A 301 19.93 12.89 7.84
N ASP A 302 20.77 12.21 7.04
CA ASP A 302 22.11 12.70 6.66
C ASP A 302 22.12 13.43 5.31
N GLY A 303 21.00 13.45 4.60
CA GLY A 303 20.86 14.07 3.29
C GLY A 303 20.70 15.59 3.36
N HIS A 304 19.93 16.12 2.43
CA HIS A 304 19.72 17.55 2.20
C HIS A 304 18.28 17.99 2.46
N ARG A 305 17.41 17.12 2.99
CA ARG A 305 16.09 17.52 3.47
C ARG A 305 16.18 18.61 4.54
N TRP A 306 15.09 19.33 4.73
CA TRP A 306 14.99 20.46 5.65
C TRP A 306 15.30 20.08 7.11
N ASP A 307 15.03 18.84 7.48
CA ASP A 307 15.23 18.24 8.79
C ASP A 307 16.55 17.46 8.92
N SER A 308 17.45 17.59 7.95
CA SER A 308 18.78 16.95 7.99
C SER A 308 19.49 17.24 9.31
N LYS A 309 19.97 16.18 9.97
CA LYS A 309 20.74 16.22 11.23
C LYS A 309 22.24 16.36 11.00
N ARG A 310 22.69 16.27 9.75
CA ARG A 310 24.10 16.41 9.40
C ARG A 310 24.58 17.85 9.58
N ALA A 311 25.59 18.03 10.43
CA ALA A 311 26.19 19.33 10.69
C ALA A 311 26.71 19.98 9.39
N GLY A 312 26.36 21.27 9.19
CA GLY A 312 26.80 22.04 8.02
C GLY A 312 26.15 21.63 6.69
N ALA A 313 25.17 20.72 6.68
CA ALA A 313 24.45 20.38 5.45
C ALA A 313 23.67 21.60 4.93
N SER A 314 23.78 21.88 3.63
CA SER A 314 22.82 22.75 2.96
C SER A 314 21.49 22.02 2.86
N LYS A 315 20.38 22.75 3.07
CA LYS A 315 19.06 22.14 3.22
C LYS A 315 18.08 22.72 2.24
N PHE A 316 17.26 21.86 1.63
CA PHE A 316 16.11 22.29 0.85
C PHE A 316 15.06 22.94 1.78
N PRO A 317 14.20 23.83 1.25
CA PRO A 317 13.16 24.47 2.05
C PRO A 317 12.18 23.45 2.64
N LYS A 318 11.69 23.72 3.85
CA LYS A 318 10.65 22.89 4.52
C LYS A 318 9.36 22.77 3.71
N THR A 319 9.09 23.72 2.81
CA THR A 319 7.91 23.72 1.94
C THR A 319 8.06 22.84 0.71
N TRP A 320 9.25 22.25 0.46
CA TRP A 320 9.46 21.32 -0.64
C TRP A 320 9.22 19.90 -0.18
N THR A 321 8.33 19.20 -0.88
CA THR A 321 8.15 17.75 -0.71
C THR A 321 9.34 16.99 -1.25
N ASP A 322 9.50 15.74 -0.81
CA ASP A 322 10.60 14.89 -1.27
C ASP A 322 10.56 14.68 -2.79
N GLN A 323 9.36 14.49 -3.35
CA GLN A 323 9.16 14.39 -4.79
C GLN A 323 9.64 15.64 -5.53
N LYS A 324 9.30 16.84 -5.02
CA LYS A 324 9.74 18.11 -5.62
C LYS A 324 11.25 18.26 -5.61
N ILE A 325 11.92 17.85 -4.53
CA ILE A 325 13.38 17.89 -4.43
C ILE A 325 14.01 17.00 -5.52
N VAL A 326 13.59 15.74 -5.64
CA VAL A 326 14.20 14.80 -6.58
C VAL A 326 13.90 15.16 -8.04
N ASP A 327 12.73 15.72 -8.31
CA ASP A 327 12.38 16.25 -9.64
C ASP A 327 13.24 17.45 -10.02
N ALA A 328 13.47 18.37 -9.09
CA ALA A 328 14.33 19.54 -9.33
C ALA A 328 15.81 19.13 -9.53
N VAL A 329 16.29 18.09 -8.84
CA VAL A 329 17.63 17.51 -9.09
C VAL A 329 17.70 16.87 -10.48
N ARG A 330 16.68 16.10 -10.90
CA ARG A 330 16.60 15.56 -12.26
C ARG A 330 16.62 16.67 -13.31
N ASP A 331 15.84 17.73 -13.11
CA ASP A 331 15.79 18.88 -14.01
C ASP A 331 17.12 19.64 -14.04
N THR A 332 17.85 19.69 -12.92
CA THR A 332 19.19 20.29 -12.84
C THR A 332 20.23 19.48 -13.61
N LEU A 333 20.15 18.15 -13.56
CA LEU A 333 21.04 17.26 -14.32
C LEU A 333 20.76 17.33 -15.82
N GLU A 334 19.48 17.32 -16.20
CA GLU A 334 19.06 17.23 -17.59
C GLU A 334 19.09 18.57 -18.32
N ASN A 335 18.63 19.63 -17.64
CA ASN A 335 18.45 20.96 -18.21
C ASN A 335 19.07 22.06 -17.31
N PRO A 336 20.39 22.11 -17.16
CA PRO A 336 20.99 23.14 -16.34
C PRO A 336 20.98 24.52 -17.00
N SER A 337 20.91 25.56 -16.17
CA SER A 337 21.14 26.95 -16.58
C SER A 337 22.62 27.28 -16.73
N HIS A 338 23.49 26.61 -15.95
CA HIS A 338 24.93 26.84 -15.95
C HIS A 338 25.66 25.53 -15.76
N TYR A 339 26.90 25.47 -16.25
CA TYR A 339 27.70 24.26 -16.16
C TYR A 339 29.20 24.55 -16.08
N LEU A 340 29.94 23.59 -15.54
CA LEU A 340 31.38 23.58 -15.45
C LEU A 340 31.88 22.14 -15.65
N ALA A 341 32.83 21.95 -16.55
CA ALA A 341 33.51 20.68 -16.76
C ALA A 341 34.96 20.77 -16.27
N LYS A 342 35.41 19.78 -15.49
CA LYS A 342 36.80 19.64 -15.04
C LYS A 342 37.24 18.19 -15.14
N GLY A 343 37.97 17.83 -16.20
CA GLY A 343 38.32 16.44 -16.47
C GLY A 343 37.05 15.60 -16.70
N THR A 344 36.88 14.53 -15.92
CA THR A 344 35.66 13.70 -15.93
C THR A 344 34.50 14.32 -15.14
N ARG A 345 34.78 15.25 -14.23
CA ARG A 345 33.76 15.89 -13.38
C ARG A 345 32.91 16.86 -14.18
N ARG A 346 31.60 16.78 -13.95
CA ARG A 346 30.58 17.71 -14.41
C ARG A 346 29.90 18.32 -13.19
N ILE A 347 29.80 19.64 -13.18
CA ILE A 347 29.06 20.39 -12.17
C ILE A 347 28.05 21.24 -12.92
N VAL A 348 26.79 21.12 -12.55
CA VAL A 348 25.68 21.76 -13.25
C VAL A 348 24.77 22.45 -12.26
N TRP A 349 24.16 23.57 -12.67
CA TRP A 349 23.29 24.37 -11.81
C TRP A 349 21.99 24.75 -12.49
N ARG A 350 20.91 24.76 -11.71
CA ARG A 350 19.61 25.26 -12.14
C ARG A 350 18.90 25.92 -10.96
N GLU A 351 18.29 27.07 -11.21
CA GLU A 351 17.37 27.68 -10.25
C GLU A 351 15.97 27.11 -10.46
N THR A 352 15.34 26.65 -9.39
CA THR A 352 13.95 26.17 -9.39
C THR A 352 13.24 26.79 -8.20
N ASN A 353 12.16 27.54 -8.43
CA ASN A 353 11.39 28.24 -7.39
C ASN A 353 12.30 28.99 -6.38
N SER A 354 13.21 29.82 -6.89
CA SER A 354 14.15 30.62 -6.09
C SER A 354 15.17 29.84 -5.26
N VAL A 355 15.33 28.54 -5.54
CA VAL A 355 16.38 27.70 -4.96
C VAL A 355 17.37 27.34 -6.06
N LEU A 356 18.60 27.82 -5.94
CA LEU A 356 19.70 27.43 -6.82
C LEU A 356 20.22 26.05 -6.38
N ILE A 357 20.15 25.08 -7.28
CA ILE A 357 20.57 23.69 -7.04
C ILE A 357 21.86 23.44 -7.80
N GLN A 358 22.83 22.81 -7.14
CA GLN A 358 24.03 22.25 -7.78
C GLN A 358 23.88 20.73 -7.83
N ALA A 359 24.19 20.12 -8.98
CA ALA A 359 24.35 18.68 -9.11
C ALA A 359 25.72 18.35 -9.69
N GLU A 360 26.29 17.24 -9.22
CA GLU A 360 27.62 16.78 -9.61
C GLU A 360 27.57 15.32 -10.06
N TYR A 361 28.27 15.03 -11.15
CA TYR A 361 28.45 13.67 -11.64
C TYR A 361 29.78 13.54 -12.37
N ASP A 362 30.29 12.31 -12.49
CA ASP A 362 31.50 11.99 -13.25
C ASP A 362 31.12 11.23 -14.51
N ALA A 363 31.55 11.73 -15.68
CA ALA A 363 31.49 11.04 -16.96
C ALA A 363 32.86 10.40 -17.24
N LEU A 364 32.95 9.09 -17.07
CA LEU A 364 34.18 8.32 -17.17
C LEU A 364 34.49 7.95 -18.63
N SER A 365 35.77 7.74 -18.93
CA SER A 365 36.24 7.42 -20.29
C SER A 365 35.73 6.09 -20.84
N ASP A 366 35.36 5.15 -19.96
CA ASP A 366 34.76 3.87 -20.31
C ASP A 366 33.24 3.94 -20.58
N GLY A 367 32.69 5.16 -20.61
CA GLY A 367 31.26 5.42 -20.87
C GLY A 367 30.36 5.25 -19.65
N ARG A 368 30.89 4.90 -18.47
CA ARG A 368 30.13 4.91 -17.22
C ARG A 368 29.91 6.34 -16.73
N VAL A 369 28.74 6.57 -16.12
CA VAL A 369 28.39 7.87 -15.55
C VAL A 369 27.94 7.68 -14.11
N VAL A 370 28.61 8.36 -13.18
CA VAL A 370 28.43 8.18 -11.74
C VAL A 370 27.85 9.45 -11.13
N PHE A 371 26.67 9.35 -10.52
CA PHE A 371 26.10 10.44 -9.73
C PHE A 371 26.92 10.63 -8.45
N ASN A 372 27.31 11.86 -8.14
CA ASN A 372 28.05 12.16 -6.92
C ASN A 372 27.15 12.72 -5.83
N THR A 373 26.50 13.86 -6.10
CA THR A 373 25.68 14.57 -5.11
C THR A 373 24.84 15.66 -5.77
N ALA A 374 23.80 16.12 -5.10
CA ALA A 374 23.06 17.31 -5.47
C ALA A 374 22.48 18.00 -4.23
N TYR A 375 22.56 19.32 -4.19
CA TYR A 375 22.18 20.09 -3.02
C TYR A 375 21.96 21.58 -3.34
N PRO A 376 21.21 22.32 -2.50
CA PRO A 376 21.02 23.75 -2.70
C PRO A 376 22.30 24.51 -2.37
N VAL A 377 22.59 25.55 -3.15
CA VAL A 377 23.76 26.43 -3.02
C VAL A 377 23.33 27.89 -3.09
N ARG A 378 24.18 28.80 -2.58
CA ARG A 378 23.89 30.24 -2.58
C ARG A 378 24.33 30.98 -3.85
N LYS A 379 25.31 30.43 -4.58
CA LYS A 379 25.90 31.07 -5.76
C LYS A 379 26.50 30.05 -6.70
N ILE A 380 26.55 30.41 -7.98
CA ILE A 380 27.25 29.65 -9.03
C ILE A 380 28.76 29.85 -8.86
N LYS A 381 29.55 28.81 -9.16
CA LYS A 381 31.01 28.86 -9.05
C LYS A 381 31.61 29.75 -10.15
N LYS A 382 32.64 30.54 -9.80
CA LYS A 382 33.40 31.34 -10.77
C LYS A 382 33.95 30.45 -11.89
N GLY A 383 33.78 30.88 -13.14
CA GLY A 383 34.21 30.14 -14.34
C GLY A 383 33.17 29.16 -14.90
N ALA A 384 31.99 29.04 -14.29
CA ALA A 384 30.87 28.35 -14.91
C ALA A 384 30.42 29.09 -16.18
N LYS A 385 30.04 28.33 -17.20
CA LYS A 385 29.47 28.83 -18.46
C LYS A 385 27.95 28.85 -18.35
N SER A 386 27.32 29.83 -19.00
CA SER A 386 25.87 29.83 -19.21
C SER A 386 25.51 28.75 -20.24
N ALA A 387 24.40 28.06 -20.02
CA ALA A 387 23.83 27.11 -20.98
C ALA A 387 23.05 27.81 -22.11
N TYR A 388 22.70 29.08 -21.92
CA TYR A 388 21.99 29.95 -22.85
C TYR A 388 22.74 31.25 -23.10
#